data_AF-A0A0C5C691-F1
#
_entry.id   AF-A0A0C5C691-F1
#
_cell.length_a   1.000
_cell.length_b   1.000
_cell.length_c   1.000
_cell.angle_alpha   90.00
_cell.angle_beta   90.00
_cell.angle_gamma   90.00
#
_symmetry.space_group_name_H-M   'P 1'
#
loop_
_entity.id
_entity.type
_entity.pdbx_description
1 polymer ?
#
loop_
_entity_poly.entity_id
_entity_poly.type
_entity_poly.pdbx_seq_one_letter_code
_entity_poly.pdbx_strand_id
1 'polypeptide(L)'
;MPITKAEAQGVTRAFVRDYPGALELAYKFREDAAELYGPRAAEVPADMKGGYVPKETLHAGRAYRGRVDVPLQNVESASDLLMTLRHEVLGHYGANTFAPGEKRALLDGLAAARNEPTLKPLWDDVNRRYAGQSLDVRAEEVFALHCEGIEPSQHQVADQVQQRGQQSFTETCIARVRPMQADDLHNIVCMVAQGLRDRSRTQQNFPQFNELFRRDENMEPKKPFHEVVAEKLIEQLKAGTAPWQKPWEPGEPNAYLPMNPTTGKRYKGINAIHLMAQGRSDARWMTYKQAAAVGAQVRKGEKGTPVQYWKFSEEQDKLDDSGRPVLDAKGQPVKETVMLERPRVFFATVFNGEQIDGLPPLQPKKEQTWNAVERAEHILKASGATITHAAGDRAFYRPSTDSITLPERGQFPSSDRYYATALHELGHWTGHASRLDRDLAHPFGSEGYAKEELRAEIASMIVGDELGIGHDPGQHAAYVGSWIKALQDEPLEVFRAAADAEKIHDYVLAFEQKQVQEQDQQQSQAQDEAVAQALAVDIAEVLDNPDVSFSHYQAFQGDTLERRLAQPWPRNRGQHHRHRSRAVLRGRA
;
A
#
# COMPACT_ATOMS: atom_id res chain seq x y z
N MET A 1 -6.39 -50.79 -21.74
CA MET A 1 -4.99 -51.05 -22.12
C MET A 1 -4.23 -49.75 -21.90
N PRO A 2 -3.01 -49.80 -21.37
CA PRO A 2 -2.20 -48.59 -21.19
C PRO A 2 -2.01 -47.85 -22.52
N ILE A 3 -1.81 -46.54 -22.44
CA ILE A 3 -1.64 -45.70 -23.65
C ILE A 3 -0.41 -46.13 -24.44
N THR A 4 -0.52 -46.20 -25.77
CA THR A 4 0.63 -46.50 -26.61
C THR A 4 1.59 -45.31 -26.67
N LYS A 5 2.87 -45.57 -26.97
CA LYS A 5 3.87 -44.52 -27.18
C LYS A 5 3.45 -43.50 -28.27
N ALA A 6 2.81 -43.96 -29.34
CA ALA A 6 2.38 -43.11 -30.44
C ALA A 6 1.24 -42.16 -30.01
N GLU A 7 0.27 -42.67 -29.26
CA GLU A 7 -0.81 -41.85 -28.66
C GLU A 7 -0.25 -40.86 -27.65
N ALA A 8 0.67 -41.29 -26.78
CA ALA A 8 1.31 -40.41 -25.79
C ALA A 8 2.06 -39.23 -26.46
N GLN A 9 2.78 -39.51 -27.55
CA GLN A 9 3.42 -38.48 -28.37
C GLN A 9 2.40 -37.57 -29.06
N GLY A 10 1.22 -38.08 -29.44
CA GLY A 10 0.14 -37.29 -30.01
C GLY A 10 -0.46 -36.31 -29.00
N VAL A 11 -0.82 -36.81 -27.81
CA VAL A 11 -1.36 -36.02 -26.69
C VAL A 11 -0.36 -34.95 -26.27
N THR A 12 0.91 -35.32 -26.11
CA THR A 12 1.96 -34.37 -25.73
C THR A 12 2.16 -33.27 -26.78
N ARG A 13 2.10 -33.60 -28.07
CA ARG A 13 2.16 -32.59 -29.15
C ARG A 13 0.98 -31.62 -29.08
N ALA A 14 -0.23 -32.09 -28.77
CA ALA A 14 -1.39 -31.23 -28.59
C ALA A 14 -1.23 -30.33 -27.35
N PHE A 15 -0.78 -30.90 -26.23
CA PHE A 15 -0.52 -30.14 -25.00
C PHE A 15 0.53 -29.04 -25.22
N VAL A 16 1.65 -29.36 -25.87
CA VAL A 16 2.72 -28.40 -26.15
C VAL A 16 2.28 -27.32 -27.15
N ARG A 17 1.31 -27.60 -28.03
CA ARG A 17 0.68 -26.57 -28.87
C ARG A 17 -0.12 -25.57 -28.03
N ASP A 18 -0.77 -26.04 -26.97
CA ASP A 18 -1.48 -25.18 -26.02
C ASP A 18 -0.56 -24.45 -25.04
N TYR A 19 0.61 -25.02 -24.74
CA TYR A 19 1.64 -24.44 -23.87
C TYR A 19 3.02 -24.45 -24.56
N PRO A 20 3.26 -23.56 -25.54
CA PRO A 20 4.52 -23.53 -26.29
C PRO A 20 5.79 -23.38 -25.46
N GLY A 21 5.72 -22.84 -24.23
CA GLY A 21 6.86 -22.80 -23.28
C GLY A 21 7.31 -24.19 -22.81
N ALA A 22 6.45 -25.20 -22.95
CA ALA A 22 6.78 -26.60 -22.66
C ALA A 22 7.71 -27.24 -23.71
N LEU A 23 7.96 -26.58 -24.86
CA LEU A 23 8.97 -27.01 -25.83
C LEU A 23 10.40 -26.99 -25.29
N GLU A 24 10.63 -26.34 -24.15
CA GLU A 24 11.91 -26.35 -23.44
C GLU A 24 12.18 -27.67 -22.71
N LEU A 25 11.18 -28.55 -22.60
CA LEU A 25 11.28 -29.84 -21.94
C LEU A 25 11.49 -30.99 -22.93
N ALA A 26 12.32 -31.95 -22.53
CA ALA A 26 12.37 -33.26 -23.17
C ALA A 26 11.24 -34.16 -22.61
N TYR A 27 10.67 -35.03 -23.43
CA TYR A 27 9.64 -35.98 -23.01
C TYR A 27 10.12 -37.40 -23.27
N LYS A 28 10.28 -38.19 -22.20
CA LYS A 28 10.80 -39.56 -22.27
C LYS A 28 9.69 -40.54 -21.91
N PHE A 29 9.14 -41.18 -22.95
CA PHE A 29 8.20 -42.29 -22.81
C PHE A 29 8.97 -43.62 -22.83
N ARG A 30 8.72 -44.45 -21.83
CA ARG A 30 9.24 -45.81 -21.69
C ARG A 30 8.14 -46.73 -21.18
N GLU A 31 8.33 -48.05 -21.30
CA GLU A 31 7.32 -49.00 -20.87
C GLU A 31 7.07 -48.88 -19.37
N ASP A 32 8.14 -48.82 -18.57
CA ASP A 32 8.09 -48.82 -17.12
C ASP A 32 9.15 -47.88 -16.47
N ALA A 33 9.18 -47.86 -15.14
CA ALA A 33 10.15 -47.10 -14.35
C ALA A 33 11.58 -47.67 -14.45
N ALA A 34 11.75 -48.97 -14.71
CA ALA A 34 13.05 -49.62 -14.86
C ALA A 34 13.78 -49.12 -16.10
N GLU A 35 13.07 -48.94 -17.22
CA GLU A 35 13.62 -48.33 -18.43
C GLU A 35 13.90 -46.82 -18.31
N LEU A 36 13.19 -46.12 -17.40
CA LEU A 36 13.41 -44.70 -17.15
C LEU A 36 14.65 -44.45 -16.29
N TYR A 37 14.77 -45.19 -15.18
CA TYR A 37 15.69 -44.90 -14.08
C TYR A 37 16.73 -46.01 -13.81
N GLY A 38 16.62 -47.16 -14.47
CA GLY A 38 17.54 -48.28 -14.31
C GLY A 38 17.56 -48.80 -12.87
N PRO A 39 18.75 -48.96 -12.24
CA PRO A 39 18.86 -49.43 -10.85
C PRO A 39 18.11 -48.56 -9.83
N ARG A 40 17.83 -47.30 -10.16
CA ARG A 40 17.12 -46.35 -9.29
C ARG A 40 15.60 -46.46 -9.39
N ALA A 41 15.06 -47.38 -10.18
CA ALA A 41 13.61 -47.55 -10.31
C ALA A 41 12.93 -47.93 -8.99
N ALA A 42 13.66 -48.55 -8.06
CA ALA A 42 13.17 -48.83 -6.71
C ALA A 42 13.04 -47.57 -5.81
N GLU A 43 13.61 -46.43 -6.22
CA GLU A 43 13.53 -45.15 -5.48
C GLU A 43 12.28 -44.34 -5.82
N VAL A 44 11.52 -44.73 -6.86
CA VAL A 44 10.29 -44.05 -7.28
C VAL A 44 9.05 -44.91 -6.99
N PRO A 45 7.88 -44.30 -6.71
CA PRO A 45 6.65 -45.06 -6.50
C PRO A 45 6.31 -45.96 -7.71
N ALA A 46 5.87 -47.18 -7.45
CA ALA A 46 5.55 -48.15 -8.50
C ALA A 46 4.38 -47.69 -9.39
N ASP A 47 3.48 -46.88 -8.85
CA ASP A 47 2.30 -46.30 -9.49
C ASP A 47 2.53 -44.88 -10.05
N MET A 48 3.78 -44.39 -10.04
CA MET A 48 4.16 -43.10 -10.61
C MET A 48 3.69 -42.98 -12.06
N LYS A 49 2.91 -41.94 -12.39
CA LYS A 49 2.41 -41.70 -13.76
C LYS A 49 3.27 -40.73 -14.56
N GLY A 50 3.99 -39.85 -13.88
CA GLY A 50 4.91 -38.88 -14.46
C GLY A 50 5.94 -38.42 -13.45
N GLY A 51 7.03 -37.83 -13.93
CA GLY A 51 7.99 -37.15 -13.08
C GLY A 51 8.78 -36.10 -13.83
N TYR A 52 8.79 -34.91 -13.26
CA TYR A 52 9.58 -33.80 -13.74
C TYR A 52 10.99 -33.80 -13.16
N VAL A 53 11.98 -33.74 -14.05
CA VAL A 53 13.40 -33.65 -13.75
C VAL A 53 13.91 -32.26 -14.15
N PRO A 54 14.27 -31.39 -13.18
CA PRO A 54 14.64 -29.99 -13.46
C PRO A 54 16.06 -29.80 -13.99
N LYS A 55 16.71 -30.85 -14.49
CA LYS A 55 18.10 -30.84 -14.94
C LYS A 55 18.15 -30.63 -16.45
N GLU A 56 19.10 -29.81 -16.90
CA GLU A 56 19.37 -29.68 -18.33
C GLU A 56 19.70 -31.06 -18.93
N THR A 57 19.03 -31.40 -20.02
CA THR A 57 19.24 -32.66 -20.72
C THR A 57 19.56 -32.41 -22.19
N LEU A 58 20.58 -33.13 -22.68
CA LEU A 58 20.95 -33.11 -24.10
C LEU A 58 20.26 -34.28 -24.81
N HIS A 59 19.55 -33.98 -25.88
CA HIS A 59 18.98 -34.99 -26.76
C HIS A 59 19.17 -34.57 -28.21
N ALA A 60 19.80 -35.43 -29.02
CA ALA A 60 20.09 -35.18 -30.43
C ALA A 60 20.78 -33.82 -30.71
N GLY A 61 21.73 -33.43 -29.84
CA GLY A 61 22.47 -32.16 -29.97
C GLY A 61 21.70 -30.90 -29.53
N ARG A 62 20.44 -31.03 -29.09
CA ARG A 62 19.64 -29.94 -28.52
C ARG A 62 19.64 -30.02 -26.99
N ALA A 63 19.88 -28.88 -26.34
CA ALA A 63 19.72 -28.74 -24.90
C ALA A 63 18.24 -28.43 -24.55
N TYR A 64 17.75 -29.09 -23.52
CA TYR A 64 16.41 -28.93 -22.93
C TYR A 64 16.58 -28.55 -21.46
N ARG A 65 15.78 -27.60 -20.95
CA ARG A 65 15.92 -27.07 -19.58
C ARG A 65 15.44 -28.03 -18.49
N GLY A 66 14.68 -29.06 -18.89
CA GLY A 66 14.23 -30.13 -18.02
C GLY A 66 13.73 -31.32 -18.83
N ARG A 67 13.22 -32.33 -18.13
CA ARG A 67 12.64 -33.53 -18.76
C ARG A 67 11.42 -34.01 -17.99
N VAL A 68 10.40 -34.49 -18.69
CA VAL A 68 9.27 -35.23 -18.14
C VAL A 68 9.43 -36.70 -18.50
N ASP A 69 9.51 -37.54 -17.48
CA ASP A 69 9.62 -38.99 -17.57
C ASP A 69 8.24 -39.63 -17.35
N VAL A 70 7.79 -40.48 -18.28
CA VAL A 70 6.45 -41.08 -18.26
C VAL A 70 6.54 -42.60 -18.47
N PRO A 71 6.26 -43.43 -17.45
CA PRO A 71 6.14 -44.88 -17.56
C PRO A 71 4.76 -45.23 -18.12
N LEU A 72 4.70 -45.62 -19.40
CA LEU A 72 3.46 -45.80 -20.15
C LEU A 72 2.52 -46.84 -19.52
N GLN A 73 3.06 -47.88 -18.87
CA GLN A 73 2.25 -48.92 -18.22
C GLN A 73 1.31 -48.38 -17.13
N ASN A 74 1.65 -47.25 -16.50
CA ASN A 74 0.89 -46.62 -15.41
C ASN A 74 -0.12 -45.58 -15.90
N VAL A 75 -0.16 -45.31 -17.21
CA VAL A 75 -1.01 -44.29 -17.82
C VAL A 75 -2.14 -44.96 -18.60
N GLU A 76 -3.35 -44.84 -18.08
CA GLU A 76 -4.49 -45.65 -18.53
C GLU A 76 -5.15 -45.11 -19.81
N SER A 77 -5.02 -43.80 -20.07
CA SER A 77 -5.69 -43.13 -21.18
C SER A 77 -5.01 -41.83 -21.60
N ALA A 78 -5.46 -41.26 -22.74
CA ALA A 78 -5.07 -39.93 -23.16
C ALA A 78 -5.45 -38.82 -22.15
N SER A 79 -6.58 -38.97 -21.47
CA SER A 79 -7.02 -38.03 -20.42
C SER A 79 -6.13 -38.12 -19.20
N ASP A 80 -5.73 -39.33 -18.82
CA ASP A 80 -4.82 -39.58 -17.69
C ASP A 80 -3.44 -38.96 -17.97
N LEU A 81 -2.92 -39.15 -19.19
CA LEU A 81 -1.67 -38.50 -19.62
C LEU A 81 -1.79 -36.97 -19.61
N LEU A 82 -2.93 -36.41 -20.03
CA LEU A 82 -3.13 -34.98 -20.04
C LEU A 82 -3.12 -34.39 -18.61
N MET A 83 -3.75 -35.07 -17.66
CA MET A 83 -3.68 -34.70 -16.24
C MET A 83 -2.23 -34.77 -15.73
N THR A 84 -1.50 -35.85 -16.05
CA THR A 84 -0.08 -35.98 -15.70
C THR A 84 0.75 -34.84 -16.30
N LEU A 85 0.55 -34.49 -17.58
CA LEU A 85 1.27 -33.38 -18.20
C LEU A 85 0.97 -32.04 -17.53
N ARG A 86 -0.28 -31.80 -17.09
CA ARG A 86 -0.61 -30.59 -16.31
C ARG A 86 0.10 -30.57 -14.96
N HIS A 87 0.11 -31.70 -14.25
CA HIS A 87 0.81 -31.87 -12.97
C HIS A 87 2.31 -31.59 -13.12
N GLU A 88 2.98 -32.27 -14.05
CA GLU A 88 4.43 -32.16 -14.23
C GLU A 88 4.85 -30.82 -14.84
N VAL A 89 4.13 -30.34 -15.85
CA VAL A 89 4.54 -29.18 -16.64
C VAL A 89 4.00 -27.87 -16.07
N LEU A 90 2.71 -27.79 -15.77
CA LEU A 90 2.13 -26.56 -15.20
C LEU A 90 2.41 -26.46 -13.70
N GLY A 91 2.44 -27.60 -13.00
CA GLY A 91 2.76 -27.70 -11.58
C GLY A 91 4.24 -27.52 -11.31
N HIS A 92 5.04 -28.57 -11.48
CA HIS A 92 6.45 -28.56 -11.05
C HIS A 92 7.35 -27.68 -11.93
N TYR A 93 7.31 -27.86 -13.26
CA TYR A 93 8.08 -26.99 -14.15
C TYR A 93 7.58 -25.53 -14.07
N GLY A 94 6.26 -25.33 -14.03
CA GLY A 94 5.64 -24.02 -13.86
C GLY A 94 6.06 -23.32 -12.57
N ALA A 95 6.10 -24.02 -11.44
CA ALA A 95 6.63 -23.48 -10.18
C ALA A 95 8.11 -23.09 -10.28
N ASN A 96 8.90 -23.78 -11.12
CA ASN A 96 10.30 -23.47 -11.39
C ASN A 96 10.52 -22.31 -12.38
N THR A 97 9.46 -21.70 -12.89
CA THR A 97 9.56 -20.46 -13.68
C THR A 97 9.63 -19.20 -12.82
N PHE A 98 9.26 -19.28 -11.54
CA PHE A 98 9.39 -18.17 -10.59
C PHE A 98 10.86 -17.88 -10.27
N ALA A 99 11.19 -16.63 -9.93
CA ALA A 99 12.49 -16.32 -9.35
C ALA A 99 12.69 -17.08 -8.02
N PRO A 100 13.93 -17.35 -7.56
CA PRO A 100 14.16 -18.14 -6.35
C PRO A 100 13.39 -17.64 -5.11
N GLY A 101 13.40 -16.33 -4.88
CA GLY A 101 12.67 -15.71 -3.76
C GLY A 101 11.14 -15.81 -3.90
N GLU A 102 10.64 -15.79 -5.13
CA GLU A 102 9.22 -15.93 -5.43
C GLU A 102 8.77 -17.38 -5.28
N LYS A 103 9.55 -18.38 -5.74
CA LYS A 103 9.23 -19.80 -5.50
C LYS A 103 9.16 -20.08 -4.00
N ARG A 104 10.11 -19.55 -3.21
CA ARG A 104 10.06 -19.67 -1.75
C ARG A 104 8.81 -19.03 -1.15
N ALA A 105 8.43 -17.85 -1.64
CA ALA A 105 7.20 -17.17 -1.21
C ALA A 105 5.94 -17.98 -1.55
N LEU A 106 5.87 -18.59 -2.74
CA LEU A 106 4.78 -19.48 -3.17
C LEU A 106 4.59 -20.63 -2.19
N LEU A 107 5.67 -21.37 -1.94
CA LEU A 107 5.65 -22.55 -1.05
C LEU A 107 5.26 -22.17 0.38
N ASP A 108 5.75 -21.04 0.87
CA ASP A 108 5.37 -20.54 2.18
C ASP A 108 3.90 -20.12 2.28
N GLY A 109 3.39 -19.42 1.26
CA GLY A 109 1.98 -18.99 1.21
C GLY A 109 1.04 -20.19 1.24
N LEU A 110 1.35 -21.21 0.44
CA LEU A 110 0.65 -22.50 0.45
C LEU A 110 0.72 -23.18 1.82
N ALA A 111 1.92 -23.30 2.40
CA ALA A 111 2.13 -23.96 3.69
C ALA A 111 1.44 -23.22 4.86
N ALA A 112 1.33 -21.89 4.79
CA ALA A 112 0.59 -21.08 5.75
C ALA A 112 -0.93 -21.32 5.64
N ALA A 113 -1.43 -21.58 4.44
CA ALA A 113 -2.85 -21.83 4.17
C ALA A 113 -3.30 -23.29 4.42
N ARG A 114 -2.46 -24.15 5.00
CA ARG A 114 -2.77 -25.59 5.18
C ARG A 114 -4.04 -25.91 5.97
N ASN A 115 -4.46 -24.99 6.83
CA ASN A 115 -5.67 -25.11 7.64
C ASN A 115 -6.81 -24.21 7.15
N GLU A 116 -6.61 -23.48 6.05
CA GLU A 116 -7.63 -22.61 5.48
C GLU A 116 -8.78 -23.48 4.92
N PRO A 117 -10.06 -23.20 5.24
CA PRO A 117 -11.19 -24.07 4.92
C PRO A 117 -11.31 -24.49 3.45
N THR A 118 -11.03 -23.61 2.49
CA THR A 118 -11.16 -23.90 1.06
C THR A 118 -10.01 -24.75 0.51
N LEU A 119 -8.81 -24.65 1.09
CA LEU A 119 -7.65 -25.46 0.70
C LEU A 119 -7.44 -26.73 1.54
N LYS A 120 -8.07 -26.82 2.72
CA LYS A 120 -7.89 -27.94 3.65
C LYS A 120 -8.14 -29.31 3.02
N PRO A 121 -9.18 -29.55 2.19
CA PRO A 121 -9.39 -30.86 1.59
C PRO A 121 -8.23 -31.30 0.69
N LEU A 122 -7.65 -30.37 -0.07
CA LEU A 122 -6.50 -30.62 -0.95
C LEU A 122 -5.25 -30.91 -0.12
N TRP A 123 -5.04 -30.16 0.97
CA TRP A 123 -3.96 -30.42 1.92
C TRP A 123 -4.08 -31.75 2.64
N ASP A 124 -5.29 -32.16 3.04
CA ASP A 124 -5.52 -33.45 3.69
C ASP A 124 -5.19 -34.61 2.75
N ASP A 125 -5.53 -34.49 1.46
CA ASP A 125 -5.16 -35.47 0.43
C ASP A 125 -3.65 -35.56 0.25
N VAL A 126 -2.96 -34.42 0.10
CA VAL A 126 -1.50 -34.37 -0.02
C VAL A 126 -0.81 -34.92 1.23
N ASN A 127 -1.28 -34.55 2.43
CA ASN A 127 -0.71 -35.04 3.68
C ASN A 127 -0.81 -36.55 3.80
N ARG A 128 -1.87 -37.16 3.24
CA ARG A 128 -2.05 -38.61 3.20
C ARG A 128 -1.12 -39.27 2.18
N ARG A 129 -1.03 -38.74 0.96
CA ARG A 129 -0.20 -39.31 -0.13
C ARG A 129 1.30 -39.14 0.12
N TYR A 130 1.68 -38.04 0.78
CA TYR A 130 3.07 -37.62 0.97
C TYR A 130 3.44 -37.46 2.46
N ALA A 131 2.88 -38.31 3.34
CA ALA A 131 3.01 -38.23 4.80
C ALA A 131 4.46 -38.21 5.32
N GLY A 132 5.41 -38.80 4.57
CA GLY A 132 6.84 -38.82 4.90
C GLY A 132 7.68 -37.71 4.26
N GLN A 133 7.06 -36.80 3.51
CA GLN A 133 7.76 -35.74 2.79
C GLN A 133 7.80 -34.42 3.58
N SER A 134 8.83 -33.62 3.30
CA SER A 134 8.95 -32.27 3.87
C SER A 134 7.72 -31.41 3.56
N LEU A 135 7.47 -30.39 4.38
CA LEU A 135 6.36 -29.46 4.16
C LEU A 135 6.45 -28.73 2.82
N ASP A 136 7.66 -28.47 2.34
CA ASP A 136 7.88 -27.80 1.05
C ASP A 136 7.53 -28.70 -0.13
N VAL A 137 7.92 -29.97 -0.06
CA VAL A 137 7.49 -30.98 -1.05
C VAL A 137 5.96 -31.04 -1.05
N ARG A 138 5.33 -31.17 0.11
CA ARG A 138 3.86 -31.18 0.21
C ARG A 138 3.22 -29.89 -0.33
N ALA A 139 3.79 -28.72 -0.06
CA ALA A 139 3.28 -27.46 -0.62
C ALA A 139 3.40 -27.43 -2.16
N GLU A 140 4.50 -27.92 -2.71
CA GLU A 140 4.69 -28.03 -4.16
C GLU A 140 3.71 -29.02 -4.80
N GLU A 141 3.43 -30.15 -4.13
CA GLU A 141 2.40 -31.11 -4.55
C GLU A 141 0.98 -30.52 -4.52
N VAL A 142 0.64 -29.69 -3.53
CA VAL A 142 -0.65 -28.96 -3.52
C VAL A 142 -0.78 -28.07 -4.76
N PHE A 143 0.30 -27.38 -5.13
CA PHE A 143 0.32 -26.57 -6.35
C PHE A 143 0.15 -27.43 -7.61
N ALA A 144 0.88 -28.54 -7.71
CA ALA A 144 0.86 -29.43 -8.87
C ALA A 144 -0.47 -30.17 -9.04
N LEU A 145 -1.07 -30.68 -7.95
CA LEU A 145 -2.40 -31.30 -7.99
C LEU A 145 -3.49 -30.31 -8.43
N HIS A 146 -3.40 -29.05 -7.98
CA HIS A 146 -4.36 -28.04 -8.44
C HIS A 146 -4.25 -27.79 -9.96
N CYS A 147 -3.07 -27.98 -10.54
CA CYS A 147 -2.86 -27.82 -11.98
C CYS A 147 -3.58 -28.87 -12.83
N GLU A 148 -3.88 -30.06 -12.29
CA GLU A 148 -4.54 -31.14 -13.05
C GLU A 148 -5.90 -30.72 -13.63
N GLY A 149 -6.60 -29.84 -12.91
CA GLY A 149 -7.91 -29.30 -13.30
C GLY A 149 -7.85 -28.13 -14.30
N ILE A 150 -6.68 -27.69 -14.73
CA ILE A 150 -6.53 -26.44 -15.50
C ILE A 150 -6.73 -26.68 -17.00
N GLU A 151 -7.82 -26.13 -17.52
CA GLU A 151 -8.14 -26.16 -18.94
C GLU A 151 -7.70 -24.87 -19.65
N PRO A 152 -7.32 -24.96 -20.94
CA PRO A 152 -6.94 -23.79 -21.73
C PRO A 152 -7.98 -22.65 -21.70
N SER A 153 -9.27 -22.97 -21.65
CA SER A 153 -10.38 -22.00 -21.59
C SER A 153 -10.35 -21.11 -20.35
N GLN A 154 -9.76 -21.57 -19.24
CA GLN A 154 -9.77 -20.86 -17.95
C GLN A 154 -8.75 -19.73 -17.89
N HIS A 155 -7.74 -19.73 -18.75
CA HIS A 155 -6.65 -18.75 -18.71
C HIS A 155 -6.40 -18.01 -20.03
N GLN A 156 -7.20 -18.26 -21.07
CA GLN A 156 -7.04 -17.62 -22.39
C GLN A 156 -7.35 -16.12 -22.45
N VAL A 157 -7.94 -15.52 -21.41
CA VAL A 157 -8.20 -14.07 -21.31
C VAL A 157 -6.97 -13.37 -20.70
N ALA A 158 -5.98 -13.09 -21.54
CA ALA A 158 -4.60 -12.79 -21.15
C ALA A 158 -4.45 -11.70 -20.07
N ASP A 159 -5.08 -10.54 -20.23
CA ASP A 159 -4.81 -9.38 -19.36
C ASP A 159 -5.39 -9.54 -17.96
N GLN A 160 -6.59 -10.13 -17.84
CA GLN A 160 -7.24 -10.34 -16.54
C GLN A 160 -6.58 -11.45 -15.73
N VAL A 161 -6.07 -12.49 -16.41
CA VAL A 161 -5.46 -13.66 -15.75
C VAL A 161 -4.12 -13.32 -15.13
N GLN A 162 -3.26 -12.59 -15.87
CA GLN A 162 -1.96 -12.14 -15.35
C GLN A 162 -2.14 -11.23 -14.14
N GLN A 163 -3.07 -10.26 -14.22
CA GLN A 163 -3.32 -9.34 -13.12
C GLN A 163 -3.89 -10.04 -11.87
N ARG A 164 -4.90 -10.91 -12.03
CA ARG A 164 -5.50 -11.65 -10.91
C ARG A 164 -4.50 -12.59 -10.24
N GLY A 165 -3.74 -13.35 -11.03
CA GLY A 165 -2.71 -14.24 -10.48
C GLY A 165 -1.60 -13.47 -9.77
N GLN A 166 -1.14 -12.35 -10.33
CA GLN A 166 -0.12 -11.52 -9.68
C GLN A 166 -0.67 -10.88 -8.40
N GLN A 167 -1.94 -10.48 -8.36
CA GLN A 167 -2.61 -9.97 -7.16
C GLN A 167 -2.65 -11.05 -6.08
N SER A 168 -3.23 -12.22 -6.37
CA SER A 168 -3.30 -13.35 -5.45
C SER A 168 -1.91 -13.78 -4.96
N PHE A 169 -0.92 -13.84 -5.85
CA PHE A 169 0.47 -14.12 -5.48
C PHE A 169 1.04 -13.07 -4.52
N THR A 170 0.83 -11.79 -4.82
CA THR A 170 1.35 -10.69 -3.99
C THR A 170 0.69 -10.70 -2.61
N GLU A 171 -0.63 -10.79 -2.53
CA GLU A 171 -1.37 -10.74 -1.27
C GLU A 171 -1.08 -11.94 -0.36
N THR A 172 -1.01 -13.15 -0.94
CA THR A 172 -0.99 -14.39 -0.17
C THR A 172 0.40 -14.99 0.01
N CYS A 173 1.33 -14.75 -0.93
CA CYS A 173 2.68 -15.33 -0.90
C CYS A 173 3.73 -14.30 -0.45
N ILE A 174 3.70 -13.09 -1.02
CA ILE A 174 4.70 -12.05 -0.78
C ILE A 174 4.38 -11.21 0.47
N ALA A 175 3.24 -10.53 0.47
CA ALA A 175 2.80 -9.64 1.52
C ALA A 175 2.17 -10.39 2.70
N ARG A 176 1.60 -11.57 2.42
CA ARG A 176 0.87 -12.43 3.37
C ARG A 176 -0.17 -11.66 4.17
N VAL A 177 -0.87 -10.70 3.55
CA VAL A 177 -1.88 -9.88 4.25
C VAL A 177 -3.08 -10.70 4.69
N ARG A 178 -3.27 -11.90 4.13
CA ARG A 178 -4.25 -12.91 4.51
C ARG A 178 -3.79 -14.31 4.05
N PRO A 179 -4.33 -15.41 4.61
CA PRO A 179 -4.09 -16.76 4.08
C PRO A 179 -4.56 -16.93 2.63
N MET A 180 -3.89 -17.81 1.89
CA MET A 180 -4.30 -18.20 0.54
C MET A 180 -5.62 -18.98 0.58
N GLN A 181 -6.56 -18.66 -0.30
CA GLN A 181 -7.76 -19.44 -0.54
C GLN A 181 -7.64 -20.22 -1.85
N ALA A 182 -8.56 -21.16 -2.10
CA ALA A 182 -8.58 -21.97 -3.31
C ALA A 182 -8.63 -21.12 -4.60
N ASP A 183 -9.40 -20.02 -4.59
CA ASP A 183 -9.47 -19.08 -5.72
C ASP A 183 -8.14 -18.36 -5.96
N ASP A 184 -7.38 -18.07 -4.91
CA ASP A 184 -6.04 -17.48 -5.06
C ASP A 184 -5.07 -18.46 -5.69
N LEU A 185 -5.09 -19.71 -5.23
CA LEU A 185 -4.28 -20.78 -5.83
C LEU A 185 -4.65 -20.94 -7.30
N HIS A 186 -5.94 -20.96 -7.62
CA HIS A 186 -6.43 -21.03 -8.99
C HIS A 186 -5.92 -19.87 -9.85
N ASN A 187 -6.01 -18.62 -9.36
CA ASN A 187 -5.51 -17.45 -10.08
C ASN A 187 -4.00 -17.54 -10.34
N ILE A 188 -3.21 -17.97 -9.35
CA ILE A 188 -1.75 -18.11 -9.48
C ILE A 188 -1.41 -19.19 -10.51
N VAL A 189 -2.09 -20.33 -10.45
CA VAL A 189 -1.89 -21.43 -11.40
C VAL A 189 -2.28 -21.00 -12.82
N CYS A 190 -3.42 -20.32 -13.00
CA CYS A 190 -3.84 -19.79 -14.30
C CYS A 190 -2.83 -18.78 -14.87
N MET A 191 -2.23 -17.93 -14.03
CA MET A 191 -1.15 -17.03 -14.42
C MET A 191 0.10 -17.79 -14.90
N VAL A 192 0.49 -18.86 -14.20
CA VAL A 192 1.61 -19.71 -14.62
C VAL A 192 1.30 -20.41 -15.95
N ALA A 193 0.12 -21.01 -16.08
CA ALA A 193 -0.34 -21.68 -17.29
C ALA A 193 -0.38 -20.73 -18.50
N GLN A 194 -0.90 -19.51 -18.30
CA GLN A 194 -0.90 -18.48 -19.33
C GLN A 194 0.52 -18.05 -19.72
N GLY A 195 1.41 -17.89 -18.74
CA GLY A 195 2.81 -17.54 -19.01
C GLY A 195 3.58 -18.62 -19.79
N LEU A 196 3.23 -19.89 -19.60
CA LEU A 196 3.74 -20.99 -20.42
C LEU A 196 3.10 -21.04 -21.82
N ARG A 197 1.87 -20.53 -21.96
CA ARG A 197 1.16 -20.41 -23.24
C ARG A 197 1.71 -19.29 -24.12
N ASP A 198 1.96 -18.10 -23.55
CA ASP A 198 2.48 -16.95 -24.28
C ASP A 198 4.03 -16.89 -24.32
N ARG A 199 4.70 -17.81 -23.62
CA ARG A 199 6.17 -17.88 -23.45
C ARG A 199 6.78 -16.69 -22.70
N SER A 200 6.00 -15.95 -21.93
CA SER A 200 6.50 -14.94 -21.00
C SER A 200 7.22 -15.57 -19.79
N ARG A 201 7.01 -16.87 -19.54
CA ARG A 201 7.64 -17.61 -18.44
C ARG A 201 8.52 -18.75 -18.97
N THR A 202 9.77 -18.77 -18.50
CA THR A 202 10.73 -19.87 -18.75
C THR A 202 11.35 -20.29 -17.43
N GLN A 203 11.77 -21.55 -17.31
CA GLN A 203 12.47 -22.01 -16.10
C GLN A 203 13.72 -21.17 -15.82
N GLN A 204 13.90 -20.79 -14.55
CA GLN A 204 15.10 -20.11 -14.07
C GLN A 204 16.17 -21.17 -13.77
N ASN A 205 17.43 -20.95 -14.20
CA ASN A 205 18.52 -21.87 -13.91
C ASN A 205 18.88 -21.81 -12.43
N PHE A 206 18.56 -22.87 -11.68
CA PHE A 206 18.96 -23.02 -10.27
C PHE A 206 20.18 -23.95 -10.17
N PRO A 207 21.19 -23.65 -9.32
CA PRO A 207 22.19 -24.65 -8.96
C PRO A 207 21.51 -25.87 -8.33
N GLN A 208 22.05 -27.06 -8.58
CA GLN A 208 21.45 -28.34 -8.21
C GLN A 208 21.05 -28.36 -6.73
N PHE A 209 19.77 -28.67 -6.48
CA PHE A 209 19.12 -29.29 -5.31
C PHE A 209 17.83 -28.56 -4.87
N ASN A 210 16.71 -29.31 -4.82
CA ASN A 210 15.51 -28.96 -4.04
C ASN A 210 15.82 -28.68 -2.55
N GLU A 211 17.04 -29.00 -2.08
CA GLU A 211 17.54 -28.69 -0.74
C GLU A 211 17.71 -27.18 -0.50
N LEU A 212 17.96 -26.37 -1.54
CA LEU A 212 18.02 -24.91 -1.42
C LEU A 212 16.67 -24.29 -1.03
N PHE A 213 15.58 -25.03 -1.26
CA PHE A 213 14.23 -24.62 -0.89
C PHE A 213 13.68 -25.41 0.30
N ARG A 214 14.39 -26.42 0.82
CA ARG A 214 14.00 -27.04 2.09
C ARG A 214 14.13 -25.98 3.18
N ARG A 215 13.05 -25.77 3.92
CA ARG A 215 13.11 -25.08 5.21
C ARG A 215 14.21 -25.74 6.04
N ASP A 216 15.13 -24.94 6.54
CA ASP A 216 15.78 -25.28 7.80
C ASP A 216 14.65 -25.61 8.79
N GLU A 217 14.68 -26.74 9.49
CA GLU A 217 13.53 -27.20 10.30
C GLU A 217 13.09 -26.17 11.36
N ASN A 218 13.93 -25.14 11.58
CA ASN A 218 13.71 -24.00 12.47
C ASN A 218 13.10 -22.74 11.81
N MET A 219 12.85 -22.70 10.49
CA MET A 219 12.33 -21.48 9.85
C MET A 219 10.80 -21.48 9.80
N GLU A 220 10.19 -20.90 10.83
CA GLU A 220 8.75 -20.62 10.87
C GLU A 220 8.29 -19.74 9.70
N PRO A 221 7.05 -19.91 9.20
CA PRO A 221 6.50 -19.02 8.18
C PRO A 221 6.56 -17.56 8.68
N LYS A 222 7.26 -16.69 7.94
CA LYS A 222 7.27 -15.24 8.22
C LYS A 222 5.85 -14.73 8.46
N LYS A 223 5.64 -14.16 9.64
CA LYS A 223 4.39 -13.52 10.02
C LYS A 223 4.04 -12.39 9.04
N PRO A 224 2.74 -12.18 8.72
CA PRO A 224 2.26 -11.03 7.98
C PRO A 224 2.78 -9.70 8.52
N PHE A 225 3.03 -8.72 7.64
CA PHE A 225 3.57 -7.42 8.07
C PHE A 225 2.69 -6.73 9.13
N HIS A 226 1.36 -6.77 8.96
CA HIS A 226 0.45 -6.13 9.89
C HIS A 226 0.46 -6.78 11.28
N GLU A 227 0.62 -8.10 11.36
CA GLU A 227 0.82 -8.82 12.63
C GLU A 227 2.14 -8.41 13.28
N VAL A 228 3.25 -8.37 12.51
CA VAL A 228 4.56 -7.94 13.05
C VAL A 228 4.51 -6.52 13.62
N VAL A 229 3.83 -5.60 12.92
CA VAL A 229 3.66 -4.22 13.40
C VAL A 229 2.78 -4.18 14.64
N ALA A 230 1.64 -4.88 14.64
CA ALA A 230 0.71 -4.90 15.76
C ALA A 230 1.34 -5.53 17.00
N GLU A 231 2.04 -6.66 16.88
CA GLU A 231 2.74 -7.32 17.99
C GLU A 231 3.75 -6.38 18.65
N LYS A 232 4.57 -5.70 17.84
CA LYS A 232 5.52 -4.70 18.35
C LYS A 232 4.83 -3.56 19.09
N LEU A 233 3.72 -3.05 18.54
CA LEU A 233 2.96 -1.98 19.19
C LEU A 233 2.25 -2.46 20.46
N ILE A 234 1.79 -3.71 20.51
CA ILE A 234 1.23 -4.33 21.72
C ILE A 234 2.29 -4.45 22.80
N GLU A 235 3.52 -4.86 22.46
CA GLU A 235 4.65 -4.87 23.41
C GLU A 235 4.94 -3.48 23.97
N GLN A 236 4.95 -2.46 23.10
CA GLN A 236 5.14 -1.08 23.52
C GLN A 236 3.97 -0.56 24.36
N LEU A 237 2.73 -0.92 24.04
CA LEU A 237 1.54 -0.61 24.83
C LEU A 237 1.64 -1.17 26.24
N LYS A 238 2.06 -2.43 26.37
CA LYS A 238 2.32 -3.09 27.66
C LYS A 238 3.42 -2.40 28.46
N ALA A 239 4.45 -1.90 27.76
CA ALA A 239 5.56 -1.18 28.37
C ALA A 239 5.30 0.32 28.62
N GLY A 240 4.15 0.86 28.19
CA GLY A 240 3.87 2.30 28.28
C GLY A 240 4.76 3.16 27.37
N THR A 241 5.25 2.59 26.27
CA THR A 241 6.21 3.23 25.35
C THR A 241 5.70 3.29 23.91
N ALA A 242 4.42 2.99 23.65
CA ALA A 242 3.84 3.18 22.32
C ALA A 242 3.93 4.66 21.91
N PRO A 243 4.06 5.00 20.61
CA PRO A 243 4.26 6.38 20.18
C PRO A 243 3.24 7.37 20.77
N TRP A 244 1.96 6.99 20.81
CA TRP A 244 0.88 7.82 21.36
C TRP A 244 0.73 7.75 22.90
N GLN A 245 1.50 6.89 23.58
CA GLN A 245 1.59 6.86 25.05
C GLN A 245 2.79 7.63 25.61
N LYS A 246 3.67 8.13 24.74
CA LYS A 246 4.79 8.96 25.17
C LYS A 246 4.30 10.40 25.33
N PRO A 247 4.70 11.09 26.42
CA PRO A 247 4.54 12.53 26.46
C PRO A 247 5.46 13.14 25.39
N TRP A 248 4.89 14.00 24.56
CA TRP A 248 5.63 14.80 23.60
C TRP A 248 5.54 16.25 24.05
N GLU A 249 6.68 16.83 24.40
CA GLU A 249 6.70 18.19 24.91
C GLU A 249 6.26 19.19 23.84
N PRO A 250 5.57 20.28 24.23
CA PRO A 250 5.32 21.40 23.34
C PRO A 250 6.63 21.95 22.77
N GLY A 251 6.60 22.42 21.54
CA GLY A 251 7.82 22.84 20.86
C GLY A 251 7.61 23.13 19.39
N GLU A 252 8.63 22.84 18.58
CA GLU A 252 8.58 23.11 17.15
C GLU A 252 7.58 22.18 16.43
N PRO A 253 6.72 22.73 15.56
CA PRO A 253 5.92 21.95 14.64
C PRO A 253 6.69 20.89 13.86
N ASN A 254 6.05 19.72 13.72
CA ASN A 254 6.56 18.54 13.05
C ASN A 254 7.87 18.02 13.67
N ALA A 255 8.09 18.22 14.98
CA ALA A 255 9.34 17.92 15.67
C ALA A 255 9.71 16.45 15.61
N TYR A 256 8.74 15.56 15.77
CA TYR A 256 9.00 14.14 16.00
C TYR A 256 8.37 13.20 14.97
N LEU A 257 7.42 13.66 14.16
CA LEU A 257 6.85 12.80 13.11
C LEU A 257 7.90 12.44 12.04
N PRO A 258 8.01 11.15 11.66
CA PRO A 258 8.93 10.69 10.63
C PRO A 258 8.70 11.37 9.28
N MET A 259 9.78 11.78 8.61
CA MET A 259 9.73 12.44 7.31
C MET A 259 10.73 11.86 6.31
N ASN A 260 10.43 12.00 5.01
CA ASN A 260 11.38 11.68 3.95
C ASN A 260 12.14 12.95 3.54
N PRO A 261 13.44 13.07 3.82
CA PRO A 261 14.19 14.30 3.56
C PRO A 261 14.38 14.60 2.07
N THR A 262 14.25 13.62 1.19
CA THR A 262 14.32 13.84 -0.26
C THR A 262 13.06 14.52 -0.79
N THR A 263 11.89 14.20 -0.23
CA THR A 263 10.61 14.78 -0.69
C THR A 263 10.12 15.94 0.16
N GLY A 264 10.68 16.13 1.35
CA GLY A 264 10.19 17.11 2.33
C GLY A 264 8.87 16.72 3.01
N LYS A 265 8.31 15.54 2.70
CA LYS A 265 6.99 15.11 3.19
C LYS A 265 7.10 14.21 4.41
N ARG A 266 6.17 14.37 5.36
CA ARG A 266 6.00 13.41 6.47
C ARG A 266 5.47 12.07 5.96
N TYR A 267 5.87 10.98 6.62
CA TYR A 267 5.17 9.70 6.48
C TYR A 267 3.78 9.83 7.11
N LYS A 268 2.83 9.04 6.62
CA LYS A 268 1.42 9.07 7.04
C LYS A 268 0.94 7.71 7.52
N GLY A 269 -0.10 7.73 8.36
CA GLY A 269 -0.83 6.58 8.84
C GLY A 269 0.08 5.60 9.55
N ILE A 270 -0.14 4.30 9.31
CA ILE A 270 0.61 3.26 9.99
C ILE A 270 2.13 3.34 9.77
N ASN A 271 2.60 3.92 8.67
CA ASN A 271 4.04 4.07 8.45
C ASN A 271 4.64 5.07 9.44
N ALA A 272 3.98 6.20 9.69
CA ALA A 272 4.46 7.17 10.66
C ALA A 272 4.60 6.52 12.04
N ILE A 273 3.55 5.82 12.47
CA ILE A 273 3.50 5.11 13.75
C ILE A 273 4.54 4.00 13.83
N HIS A 274 4.67 3.17 12.80
CA HIS A 274 5.64 2.08 12.76
C HIS A 274 7.09 2.58 12.80
N LEU A 275 7.38 3.71 12.15
CA LEU A 275 8.69 4.34 12.15
C LEU A 275 9.00 4.99 13.51
N MET A 276 8.04 5.69 14.13
CA MET A 276 8.19 6.21 15.51
C MET A 276 8.45 5.08 16.51
N ALA A 277 7.76 3.95 16.35
CA ALA A 277 7.94 2.75 17.17
C ALA A 277 9.35 2.14 17.06
N GLN A 278 10.21 2.60 16.13
CA GLN A 278 11.62 2.20 16.11
C GLN A 278 12.46 2.89 17.20
N GLY A 279 11.92 3.90 17.89
CA GLY A 279 12.57 4.52 19.04
C GLY A 279 13.82 5.33 18.69
N ARG A 280 13.85 5.89 17.47
CA ARG A 280 14.95 6.72 16.96
C ARG A 280 14.65 8.20 17.12
N SER A 281 15.70 8.98 17.31
CA SER A 281 15.68 10.43 17.53
C SER A 281 15.70 11.24 16.23
N ASP A 282 16.39 10.76 15.18
CA ASP A 282 16.37 11.43 13.88
C ASP A 282 15.03 11.15 13.17
N ALA A 283 14.28 12.20 12.84
CA ALA A 283 12.99 12.06 12.16
C ALA A 283 13.14 11.67 10.67
N ARG A 284 14.35 11.68 10.09
CA ARG A 284 14.56 11.42 8.67
C ARG A 284 14.62 9.93 8.36
N TRP A 285 13.80 9.49 7.42
CA TRP A 285 13.76 8.11 6.92
C TRP A 285 13.77 8.08 5.39
N MET A 286 14.73 7.37 4.82
CA MET A 286 14.92 7.30 3.37
C MET A 286 15.36 5.91 2.91
N THR A 287 15.11 5.57 1.65
CA THR A 287 15.57 4.30 1.07
C THR A 287 17.10 4.31 0.88
N TYR A 288 17.70 3.12 0.74
CA TYR A 288 19.12 3.00 0.40
C TYR A 288 19.48 3.80 -0.86
N LYS A 289 18.63 3.76 -1.89
CA LYS A 289 18.85 4.49 -3.15
C LYS A 289 18.83 6.01 -2.95
N GLN A 290 17.96 6.52 -2.08
CA GLN A 290 17.91 7.94 -1.75
C GLN A 290 19.17 8.40 -1.01
N ALA A 291 19.67 7.59 -0.05
CA ALA A 291 20.92 7.88 0.64
C ALA A 291 22.11 7.90 -0.34
N ALA A 292 22.22 6.87 -1.19
CA ALA A 292 23.29 6.78 -2.18
C ALA A 292 23.27 7.96 -3.18
N ALA A 293 22.08 8.43 -3.58
CA ALA A 293 21.94 9.55 -4.51
C ALA A 293 22.49 10.89 -3.98
N VAL A 294 22.59 11.04 -2.65
CA VAL A 294 23.19 12.22 -2.01
C VAL A 294 24.62 11.98 -1.53
N GLY A 295 25.26 10.89 -1.97
CA GLY A 295 26.62 10.53 -1.56
C GLY A 295 26.73 9.99 -0.14
N ALA A 296 25.61 9.64 0.49
CA ALA A 296 25.57 9.06 1.83
C ALA A 296 25.49 7.53 1.78
N GLN A 297 25.92 6.85 2.85
CA GLN A 297 26.06 5.40 2.89
C GLN A 297 25.40 4.81 4.14
N VAL A 298 24.44 3.90 3.93
CA VAL A 298 23.91 3.07 5.02
C VAL A 298 25.05 2.22 5.57
N ARG A 299 25.28 2.25 6.89
CA ARG A 299 26.36 1.48 7.51
C ARG A 299 26.19 -0.03 7.32
N LYS A 300 27.32 -0.72 7.14
CA LYS A 300 27.31 -2.18 6.97
C LYS A 300 26.74 -2.85 8.22
N GLY A 301 25.76 -3.73 8.03
CA GLY A 301 25.10 -4.48 9.10
C GLY A 301 23.83 -3.83 9.66
N GLU A 302 23.54 -2.58 9.30
CA GLU A 302 22.28 -1.92 9.67
C GLU A 302 21.08 -2.63 9.01
N LYS A 303 19.99 -2.77 9.78
CA LYS A 303 18.73 -3.34 9.30
C LYS A 303 17.75 -2.22 8.99
N GLY A 304 17.20 -2.24 7.78
CA GLY A 304 16.17 -1.29 7.38
C GLY A 304 14.80 -1.67 7.94
N THR A 305 13.92 -0.68 8.01
CA THR A 305 12.53 -0.84 8.46
C THR A 305 11.60 -0.89 7.24
N PRO A 306 10.75 -1.92 7.10
CA PRO A 306 9.78 -1.98 6.02
C PRO A 306 8.64 -0.98 6.25
N VAL A 307 8.23 -0.30 5.18
CA VAL A 307 7.04 0.55 5.11
C VAL A 307 6.17 0.09 3.94
N GLN A 308 4.86 0.27 4.06
CA GLN A 308 3.91 -0.13 3.02
C GLN A 308 3.26 1.10 2.38
N TYR A 309 3.00 1.09 1.09
CA TYR A 309 2.22 2.14 0.44
C TYR A 309 1.38 1.55 -0.68
N TRP A 310 0.23 2.18 -0.93
CA TRP A 310 -0.65 1.80 -2.02
C TRP A 310 -0.19 2.50 -3.30
N LYS A 311 0.15 1.70 -4.31
CA LYS A 311 0.41 2.18 -5.67
C LYS A 311 -0.91 2.15 -6.42
N PHE A 312 -1.39 3.32 -6.83
CA PHE A 312 -2.64 3.52 -7.58
C PHE A 312 -2.42 3.63 -9.09
N SER A 313 -1.17 3.85 -9.51
CA SER A 313 -0.82 4.00 -10.92
C SER A 313 0.56 3.43 -11.20
N GLU A 314 0.80 3.01 -12.43
CA GLU A 314 2.11 2.60 -12.90
C GLU A 314 2.48 3.22 -14.23
N GLU A 315 3.78 3.33 -14.49
CA GLU A 315 4.27 3.75 -15.80
C GLU A 315 4.40 2.52 -16.70
N GLN A 316 3.72 2.56 -17.84
CA GLN A 316 3.83 1.57 -18.91
C GLN A 316 4.24 2.25 -20.21
N ASP A 317 4.77 1.47 -21.15
CA ASP A 317 5.06 1.99 -22.48
C ASP A 317 3.74 2.30 -23.20
N LYS A 318 3.62 3.53 -23.70
CA LYS A 318 2.47 3.97 -24.48
C LYS A 318 2.44 3.19 -25.78
N LEU A 319 1.33 2.52 -26.06
CA LEU A 319 1.17 1.72 -27.29
C LEU A 319 0.41 2.51 -28.38
N ASP A 320 0.74 2.27 -29.64
CA ASP A 320 -0.04 2.71 -30.80
C ASP A 320 -1.29 1.82 -30.99
N ASP A 321 -2.20 2.19 -31.91
CA ASP A 321 -3.41 1.41 -32.23
C ASP A 321 -3.12 -0.02 -32.75
N SER A 322 -1.85 -0.33 -33.03
CA SER A 322 -1.36 -1.65 -33.46
C SER A 322 -0.66 -2.43 -32.35
N GLY A 323 -0.65 -1.92 -31.11
CA GLY A 323 -0.05 -2.56 -29.95
C GLY A 323 1.48 -2.44 -29.87
N ARG A 324 2.11 -1.47 -30.55
CA ARG A 324 3.57 -1.26 -30.52
C ARG A 324 3.96 -0.04 -29.68
N PRO A 325 5.11 -0.04 -28.99
CA PRO A 325 5.57 1.11 -28.21
C PRO A 325 5.75 2.36 -29.07
N VAL A 326 5.10 3.45 -28.69
CA VAL A 326 5.31 4.78 -29.24
C VAL A 326 6.69 5.24 -28.80
N LEU A 327 7.55 5.63 -29.74
CA LEU A 327 8.91 6.10 -29.44
C LEU A 327 8.97 7.63 -29.43
N ASP A 328 9.80 8.19 -28.56
CA ASP A 328 10.12 9.61 -28.51
C ASP A 328 11.12 10.02 -29.61
N ALA A 329 11.46 11.30 -29.68
CA ALA A 329 12.43 11.82 -30.67
C ALA A 329 13.85 11.24 -30.54
N LYS A 330 14.15 10.52 -29.45
CA LYS A 330 15.43 9.85 -29.18
C LYS A 330 15.34 8.33 -29.38
N GLY A 331 14.20 7.82 -29.87
CA GLY A 331 13.97 6.39 -30.09
C GLY A 331 13.70 5.59 -28.81
N GLN A 332 13.36 6.27 -27.69
CA GLN A 332 13.01 5.60 -26.43
C GLN A 332 11.49 5.47 -26.30
N PRO A 333 10.96 4.36 -25.74
CA PRO A 333 9.54 4.23 -25.48
C PRO A 333 8.99 5.40 -24.64
N VAL A 334 7.97 6.07 -25.17
CA VAL A 334 7.19 7.06 -24.44
C VAL A 334 6.42 6.33 -23.35
N LYS A 335 6.60 6.75 -22.11
CA LYS A 335 5.83 6.19 -20.99
C LYS A 335 4.54 6.96 -20.79
N GLU A 336 3.49 6.23 -20.43
CA GLU A 336 2.25 6.78 -19.91
C GLU A 336 1.99 6.26 -18.50
N THR A 337 1.43 7.12 -17.65
CA THR A 337 0.96 6.72 -16.32
C THR A 337 -0.46 6.20 -16.44
N VAL A 338 -0.66 4.92 -16.15
CA VAL A 338 -1.98 4.29 -16.15
C VAL A 338 -2.43 4.03 -14.73
N MET A 339 -3.69 4.38 -14.45
CA MET A 339 -4.34 4.09 -13.17
C MET A 339 -4.62 2.60 -13.11
N LEU A 340 -4.17 1.96 -12.04
CA LEU A 340 -4.45 0.55 -11.79
C LEU A 340 -5.93 0.40 -11.44
N GLU A 341 -6.62 -0.55 -12.09
CA GLU A 341 -8.02 -0.86 -11.77
C GLU A 341 -8.21 -1.23 -10.29
N ARG A 342 -7.16 -1.77 -9.65
CA ARG A 342 -7.09 -2.03 -8.22
C ARG A 342 -5.75 -1.57 -7.64
N PRO A 343 -5.75 -0.75 -6.57
CA PRO A 343 -4.52 -0.33 -5.91
C PRO A 343 -3.71 -1.54 -5.40
N ARG A 344 -2.39 -1.54 -5.60
CA ARG A 344 -1.49 -2.61 -5.15
C ARG A 344 -0.71 -2.17 -3.92
N VAL A 345 -0.57 -3.03 -2.91
CA VAL A 345 0.35 -2.78 -1.79
C VAL A 345 1.78 -2.99 -2.26
N PHE A 346 2.61 -1.96 -2.10
CA PHE A 346 4.05 -2.02 -2.28
C PHE A 346 4.75 -1.89 -0.93
N PHE A 347 5.89 -2.58 -0.81
CA PHE A 347 6.77 -2.44 0.33
C PHE A 347 8.06 -1.74 -0.10
N ALA A 348 8.54 -0.83 0.74
CA ALA A 348 9.87 -0.27 0.63
C ALA A 348 10.62 -0.48 1.94
N THR A 349 11.94 -0.64 1.85
CA THR A 349 12.81 -0.63 3.03
C THR A 349 13.44 0.73 3.17
N VAL A 350 13.21 1.37 4.30
CA VAL A 350 13.78 2.67 4.65
C VAL A 350 14.76 2.53 5.81
N PHE A 351 15.72 3.43 5.86
CA PHE A 351 16.75 3.53 6.88
C PHE A 351 16.62 4.90 7.52
N ASN A 352 16.79 4.94 8.84
CA ASN A 352 16.79 6.17 9.59
C ASN A 352 18.09 6.95 9.37
N GLY A 353 18.05 8.28 9.51
CA GLY A 353 19.22 9.13 9.40
C GLY A 353 20.37 8.70 10.31
N GLU A 354 20.07 8.20 11.51
CA GLU A 354 21.06 7.64 12.43
C GLU A 354 21.84 6.47 11.85
N GLN A 355 21.28 5.72 10.90
CA GLN A 355 21.87 4.52 10.28
C GLN A 355 22.78 4.81 9.08
N ILE A 356 22.89 6.09 8.69
CA ILE A 356 23.49 6.51 7.43
C ILE A 356 24.64 7.48 7.71
N ASP A 357 25.83 7.13 7.23
CA ASP A 357 27.00 8.01 7.28
C ASP A 357 27.01 8.97 6.08
N GLY A 358 27.52 10.18 6.29
CA GLY A 358 27.62 11.19 5.23
C GLY A 358 26.33 11.99 4.96
N LEU A 359 25.28 11.82 5.78
CA LEU A 359 24.15 12.75 5.75
C LEU A 359 24.54 14.10 6.35
N PRO A 360 24.03 15.21 5.79
CA PRO A 360 24.11 16.50 6.46
C PRO A 360 23.52 16.40 7.88
N PRO A 361 24.10 17.09 8.88
CA PRO A 361 23.51 17.14 10.21
C PRO A 361 22.06 17.64 10.10
N LEU A 362 21.20 17.16 11.00
CA LEU A 362 19.87 17.73 11.17
C LEU A 362 20.04 19.23 11.37
N GLN A 363 19.53 20.02 10.42
CA GLN A 363 19.56 21.45 10.64
C GLN A 363 18.61 21.75 11.80
N PRO A 364 19.06 22.52 12.80
CA PRO A 364 18.12 23.05 13.78
C PRO A 364 17.06 23.79 13.00
N LYS A 365 15.78 23.44 13.23
CA LYS A 365 14.72 24.12 12.51
C LYS A 365 14.73 25.58 12.99
N LYS A 366 14.26 26.48 12.14
CA LYS A 366 14.24 27.91 12.46
C LYS A 366 13.31 28.11 13.66
N GLU A 367 13.78 28.88 14.65
CA GLU A 367 12.93 29.39 15.72
C GLU A 367 11.66 29.99 15.09
N GLN A 368 10.52 29.49 15.54
CA GLN A 368 9.25 29.94 15.02
C GLN A 368 8.87 31.30 15.58
N THR A 369 8.30 32.14 14.72
CA THR A 369 7.73 33.44 15.07
C THR A 369 6.22 33.39 15.35
N TRP A 370 5.59 32.22 15.20
CA TRP A 370 4.13 32.03 15.29
C TRP A 370 3.72 31.38 16.62
N ASN A 371 2.53 31.70 17.13
CA ASN A 371 2.03 31.22 18.42
C ASN A 371 1.15 29.95 18.26
N ALA A 372 1.62 28.79 18.71
CA ALA A 372 0.91 27.50 18.63
C ALA A 372 -0.49 27.54 19.27
N VAL A 373 -0.63 28.26 20.38
CA VAL A 373 -1.90 28.45 21.10
C VAL A 373 -2.91 29.21 20.25
N GLU A 374 -2.47 30.22 19.50
CA GLU A 374 -3.35 31.01 18.63
C GLU A 374 -3.89 30.16 17.48
N ARG A 375 -3.05 29.30 16.87
CA ARG A 375 -3.47 28.35 15.83
C ARG A 375 -4.53 27.39 16.38
N ALA A 376 -4.31 26.85 17.58
CA ALA A 376 -5.24 25.94 18.25
C ALA A 376 -6.59 26.61 18.53
N GLU A 377 -6.58 27.78 19.17
CA GLU A 377 -7.79 28.55 19.47
C GLU A 377 -8.54 28.91 18.18
N HIS A 378 -7.80 29.26 17.12
CA HIS A 378 -8.39 29.53 15.83
C HIS A 378 -9.11 28.30 15.25
N ILE A 379 -8.45 27.13 15.24
CA ILE A 379 -9.07 25.87 14.80
C ILE A 379 -10.33 25.56 15.58
N LEU A 380 -10.30 25.67 16.91
CA LEU A 380 -11.48 25.43 17.75
C LEU A 380 -12.63 26.37 17.38
N LYS A 381 -12.35 27.66 17.18
CA LYS A 381 -13.36 28.65 16.79
C LYS A 381 -13.92 28.39 15.39
N ALA A 382 -13.05 28.13 14.41
CA ALA A 382 -13.43 27.90 13.02
C ALA A 382 -14.16 26.56 12.82
N SER A 383 -13.94 25.59 13.71
CA SER A 383 -14.65 24.30 13.68
C SER A 383 -16.16 24.45 13.85
N GLY A 384 -16.61 25.49 14.56
CA GLY A 384 -18.02 25.68 14.92
C GLY A 384 -18.52 24.66 15.96
N ALA A 385 -17.65 23.87 16.58
CA ALA A 385 -18.02 22.97 17.65
C ALA A 385 -18.60 23.74 18.85
N THR A 386 -19.69 23.24 19.43
CA THR A 386 -20.23 23.82 20.67
C THR A 386 -19.38 23.34 21.83
N ILE A 387 -18.50 24.21 22.34
CA ILE A 387 -17.60 23.92 23.46
C ILE A 387 -18.13 24.64 24.71
N THR A 388 -18.39 23.87 25.76
CA THR A 388 -18.82 24.42 27.07
C THR A 388 -17.81 24.05 28.15
N HIS A 389 -17.72 24.88 29.19
CA HIS A 389 -16.83 24.67 30.32
C HIS A 389 -17.65 24.39 31.58
N ALA A 390 -17.22 23.40 32.36
CA ALA A 390 -17.84 23.07 33.64
C ALA A 390 -16.77 22.75 34.68
N ALA A 391 -17.00 23.14 35.92
CA ALA A 391 -16.13 22.78 37.03
C ALA A 391 -16.08 21.24 37.18
N GLY A 392 -14.87 20.69 37.21
CA GLY A 392 -14.63 19.25 37.32
C GLY A 392 -13.31 18.84 36.66
N ASP A 393 -13.10 17.53 36.52
CA ASP A 393 -11.87 16.93 35.99
C ASP A 393 -12.11 16.14 34.69
N ARG A 394 -13.28 16.29 34.06
CA ARG A 394 -13.69 15.52 32.88
C ARG A 394 -13.79 16.38 31.63
N ALA A 395 -13.02 16.01 30.61
CA ALA A 395 -13.25 16.39 29.22
C ALA A 395 -14.00 15.27 28.50
N PHE A 396 -14.95 15.62 27.63
CA PHE A 396 -15.61 14.64 26.75
C PHE A 396 -16.40 15.31 25.62
N TYR A 397 -16.42 14.66 24.46
CA TYR A 397 -17.40 14.85 23.41
C TYR A 397 -18.68 14.04 23.68
N ARG A 398 -19.85 14.66 23.49
CA ARG A 398 -21.15 14.02 23.61
C ARG A 398 -21.84 13.91 22.24
N PRO A 399 -21.93 12.72 21.64
CA PRO A 399 -22.56 12.54 20.32
C PRO A 399 -24.03 12.96 20.26
N SER A 400 -24.81 12.72 21.32
CA SER A 400 -26.26 12.99 21.32
C SER A 400 -26.63 14.47 21.27
N THR A 401 -25.74 15.36 21.72
CA THR A 401 -25.95 16.82 21.70
C THR A 401 -24.97 17.53 20.79
N ASP A 402 -24.12 16.79 20.07
CA ASP A 402 -23.04 17.29 19.24
C ASP A 402 -22.22 18.42 19.89
N SER A 403 -21.79 18.19 21.14
CA SER A 403 -21.13 19.22 21.98
C SER A 403 -19.94 18.66 22.75
N ILE A 404 -18.92 19.49 22.95
CA ILE A 404 -17.74 19.21 23.76
C ILE A 404 -17.89 19.87 25.13
N THR A 405 -17.60 19.14 26.20
CA THR A 405 -17.47 19.68 27.56
C THR A 405 -16.00 19.61 27.97
N LEU A 406 -15.45 20.71 28.47
CA LEU A 406 -14.09 20.77 29.02
C LEU A 406 -14.13 21.26 30.49
N PRO A 407 -13.13 20.90 31.32
CA PRO A 407 -12.87 21.59 32.58
C PRO A 407 -12.65 23.08 32.38
N GLU A 408 -12.86 23.90 33.41
CA GLU A 408 -12.59 25.34 33.31
C GLU A 408 -11.12 25.60 32.94
N ARG A 409 -10.86 26.59 32.08
CA ARG A 409 -9.51 26.89 31.57
C ARG A 409 -8.46 27.05 32.68
N GLY A 410 -8.85 27.66 33.81
CA GLY A 410 -7.97 27.87 34.97
C GLY A 410 -7.62 26.61 35.76
N GLN A 411 -8.26 25.47 35.49
CA GLN A 411 -7.94 24.18 36.11
C GLN A 411 -6.80 23.44 35.40
N PHE A 412 -6.45 23.86 34.18
CA PHE A 412 -5.34 23.26 33.43
C PHE A 412 -4.00 23.83 33.90
N PRO A 413 -2.94 23.00 34.02
CA PRO A 413 -1.61 23.47 34.45
C PRO A 413 -0.98 24.49 33.49
N SER A 414 -1.32 24.42 32.21
CA SER A 414 -0.80 25.30 31.16
C SER A 414 -1.75 25.35 29.96
N SER A 415 -1.56 26.35 29.09
CA SER A 415 -2.38 26.52 27.89
C SER A 415 -2.24 25.36 26.91
N ASP A 416 -1.03 24.83 26.72
CA ASP A 416 -0.78 23.69 25.84
C ASP A 416 -1.59 22.45 26.27
N ARG A 417 -1.68 22.17 27.58
CA ARG A 417 -2.49 21.06 28.11
C ARG A 417 -3.98 21.26 27.85
N TYR A 418 -4.48 22.49 28.00
CA TYR A 418 -5.86 22.80 27.65
C TYR A 418 -6.14 22.53 26.17
N TYR A 419 -5.30 23.02 25.26
CA TYR A 419 -5.53 22.84 23.82
C TYR A 419 -5.29 21.40 23.36
N ALA A 420 -4.34 20.68 23.94
CA ALA A 420 -4.15 19.26 23.68
C ALA A 420 -5.43 18.47 24.02
N THR A 421 -6.02 18.69 25.20
CA THR A 421 -7.29 18.07 25.59
C THR A 421 -8.44 18.52 24.68
N ALA A 422 -8.54 19.81 24.34
CA ALA A 422 -9.59 20.31 23.46
C ALA A 422 -9.51 19.71 22.05
N LEU A 423 -8.30 19.52 21.52
CA LEU A 423 -8.08 18.92 20.20
C LEU A 423 -8.34 17.42 20.18
N HIS A 424 -8.04 16.71 21.28
CA HIS A 424 -8.46 15.32 21.46
C HIS A 424 -9.99 15.20 21.35
N GLU A 425 -10.73 16.02 22.11
CA GLU A 425 -12.20 16.02 22.06
C GLU A 425 -12.75 16.48 20.70
N LEU A 426 -12.06 17.42 20.05
CA LEU A 426 -12.39 17.81 18.68
C LEU A 426 -12.19 16.63 17.72
N GLY A 427 -11.17 15.78 17.96
CA GLY A 427 -10.94 14.53 17.26
C GLY A 427 -12.17 13.62 17.31
N HIS A 428 -12.73 13.39 18.50
CA HIS A 428 -14.00 12.67 18.66
C HIS A 428 -15.17 13.38 17.99
N TRP A 429 -15.26 14.71 18.14
CA TRP A 429 -16.29 15.50 17.48
C TRP A 429 -16.30 15.26 15.97
N THR A 430 -15.15 15.17 15.29
CA THR A 430 -15.14 14.89 13.84
C THR A 430 -15.85 13.59 13.43
N GLY A 431 -16.05 12.64 14.36
CA GLY A 431 -16.67 11.34 14.11
C GLY A 431 -18.19 11.34 13.94
N HIS A 432 -18.88 12.46 14.19
CA HIS A 432 -20.35 12.52 14.02
C HIS A 432 -20.81 12.24 12.58
N ALA A 433 -22.06 11.79 12.44
CA ALA A 433 -22.66 11.37 11.18
C ALA A 433 -22.72 12.47 10.09
N SER A 434 -22.67 13.75 10.47
CA SER A 434 -22.59 14.87 9.53
C SER A 434 -21.18 15.23 9.07
N ARG A 435 -20.15 14.50 9.53
CA ARG A 435 -18.73 14.80 9.33
C ARG A 435 -17.97 13.59 8.77
N LEU A 436 -17.13 12.93 9.58
CA LEU A 436 -16.39 11.73 9.16
C LEU A 436 -17.16 10.43 9.39
N ASP A 437 -18.37 10.50 9.98
CA ASP A 437 -19.32 9.39 10.13
C ASP A 437 -18.67 8.09 10.64
N ARG A 438 -17.95 8.22 11.76
CA ARG A 438 -17.35 7.08 12.46
C ARG A 438 -18.35 6.49 13.44
N ASP A 439 -18.17 5.21 13.75
CA ASP A 439 -19.06 4.52 14.67
C ASP A 439 -18.76 4.91 16.13
N LEU A 440 -19.54 5.84 16.65
CA LEU A 440 -19.46 6.35 18.02
C LEU A 440 -20.53 5.75 18.96
N ALA A 441 -21.33 4.79 18.49
CA ALA A 441 -22.52 4.30 19.20
C ALA A 441 -22.20 3.26 20.30
N HIS A 442 -20.94 3.16 20.71
CA HIS A 442 -20.45 2.13 21.61
C HIS A 442 -20.47 2.58 23.07
N PRO A 443 -20.96 1.75 24.01
CA PRO A 443 -20.93 2.08 25.43
C PRO A 443 -19.52 2.31 25.96
N PHE A 444 -19.39 3.20 26.94
CA PHE A 444 -18.12 3.43 27.64
C PHE A 444 -17.49 2.13 28.14
N GLY A 445 -16.20 1.96 27.88
CA GLY A 445 -15.43 0.77 28.27
C GLY A 445 -15.61 -0.47 27.37
N SER A 446 -16.46 -0.40 26.33
CA SER A 446 -16.56 -1.47 25.33
C SER A 446 -15.37 -1.48 24.37
N GLU A 447 -15.23 -2.56 23.59
CA GLU A 447 -14.19 -2.67 22.57
C GLU A 447 -14.35 -1.64 21.46
N GLY A 448 -15.58 -1.40 20.98
CA GLY A 448 -15.85 -0.38 19.97
C GLY A 448 -15.51 1.03 20.46
N TYR A 449 -15.79 1.31 21.73
CA TYR A 449 -15.39 2.57 22.37
C TYR A 449 -13.86 2.71 22.40
N ALA A 450 -13.14 1.65 22.79
CA ALA A 450 -11.67 1.66 22.82
C ALA A 450 -11.05 1.85 21.42
N LYS A 451 -11.69 1.33 20.36
CA LYS A 451 -11.26 1.55 18.97
C LYS A 451 -11.36 3.03 18.58
N GLU A 452 -12.39 3.75 19.01
CA GLU A 452 -12.50 5.20 18.77
C GLU A 452 -11.50 6.01 19.60
N GLU A 453 -11.30 5.68 20.88
CA GLU A 453 -10.25 6.29 21.72
C GLU A 453 -8.86 6.14 21.08
N LEU A 454 -8.55 4.97 20.51
CA LEU A 454 -7.28 4.76 19.81
C LEU A 454 -7.13 5.71 18.60
N ARG A 455 -8.20 5.98 17.87
CA ARG A 455 -8.20 6.92 16.73
C ARG A 455 -7.97 8.34 17.19
N ALA A 456 -8.71 8.77 18.21
CA ALA A 456 -8.61 10.11 18.77
C ALA A 456 -7.23 10.37 19.39
N GLU A 457 -6.66 9.40 20.10
CA GLU A 457 -5.32 9.50 20.68
C GLU A 457 -4.22 9.63 19.64
N ILE A 458 -4.24 8.78 18.60
CA ILE A 458 -3.27 8.89 17.52
C ILE A 458 -3.44 10.22 16.78
N ALA A 459 -4.68 10.67 16.55
CA ALA A 459 -4.95 11.94 15.90
C ALA A 459 -4.47 13.13 16.73
N SER A 460 -4.72 13.13 18.04
CA SER A 460 -4.29 14.17 18.98
C SER A 460 -2.77 14.31 18.96
N MET A 461 -2.04 13.19 18.99
CA MET A 461 -0.58 13.21 18.86
C MET A 461 -0.11 13.83 17.52
N ILE A 462 -0.73 13.45 16.40
CA ILE A 462 -0.34 13.96 15.07
C ILE A 462 -0.64 15.46 14.95
N VAL A 463 -1.84 15.89 15.34
CA VAL A 463 -2.25 17.30 15.30
C VAL A 463 -1.41 18.13 16.29
N GLY A 464 -1.13 17.59 17.47
CA GLY A 464 -0.28 18.20 18.48
C GLY A 464 1.14 18.47 17.98
N ASP A 465 1.74 17.51 17.24
CA ASP A 465 3.03 17.71 16.56
C ASP A 465 2.94 18.81 15.49
N GLU A 466 1.91 18.80 14.64
CA GLU A 466 1.81 19.75 13.53
C GLU A 466 1.53 21.20 14.00
N LEU A 467 0.88 21.34 15.16
CA LEU A 467 0.63 22.64 15.78
C LEU A 467 1.76 23.11 16.71
N GLY A 468 2.62 22.21 17.19
CA GLY A 468 3.66 22.51 18.19
C GLY A 468 3.12 22.55 19.63
N ILE A 469 1.92 22.00 19.87
CA ILE A 469 1.26 21.95 21.18
C ILE A 469 1.80 20.79 22.03
N GLY A 470 2.38 19.78 21.39
CA GLY A 470 2.78 18.55 22.07
C GLY A 470 1.60 17.58 22.27
N HIS A 471 1.80 16.56 23.10
CA HIS A 471 0.82 15.51 23.37
C HIS A 471 0.95 15.02 24.82
N ASP A 472 -0.18 14.91 25.51
CA ASP A 472 -0.24 14.38 26.87
C ASP A 472 -1.17 13.16 26.96
N PRO A 473 -0.62 11.94 27.12
CA PRO A 473 -1.41 10.72 27.21
C PRO A 473 -2.03 10.49 28.60
N GLY A 474 -1.77 11.36 29.59
CA GLY A 474 -2.02 11.11 31.01
C GLY A 474 -3.47 10.74 31.40
N GLN A 475 -4.47 11.08 30.58
CA GLN A 475 -5.88 10.77 30.84
C GLN A 475 -6.36 9.44 30.22
N HIS A 476 -5.55 8.77 29.38
CA HIS A 476 -6.00 7.66 28.52
C HIS A 476 -5.41 6.29 28.91
N ALA A 477 -4.65 6.21 30.02
CA ALA A 477 -4.08 4.96 30.53
C ALA A 477 -5.14 3.86 30.82
N ALA A 478 -6.37 4.27 31.12
CA ALA A 478 -7.48 3.35 31.41
C ALA A 478 -7.87 2.46 30.22
N TYR A 479 -7.56 2.85 28.98
CA TYR A 479 -7.96 2.11 27.77
C TYR A 479 -6.90 1.16 27.24
N VAL A 480 -5.68 1.20 27.79
CA VAL A 480 -4.53 0.42 27.29
C VAL A 480 -4.84 -1.07 27.25
N GLY A 481 -5.52 -1.61 28.26
CA GLY A 481 -5.94 -3.01 28.28
C GLY A 481 -6.90 -3.36 27.14
N SER A 482 -7.87 -2.49 26.85
CA SER A 482 -8.84 -2.67 25.77
C SER A 482 -8.19 -2.50 24.39
N TRP A 483 -7.23 -1.59 24.23
CA TRP A 483 -6.46 -1.46 23.00
C TRP A 483 -5.63 -2.70 22.73
N ILE A 484 -4.90 -3.21 23.73
CA ILE A 484 -4.12 -4.45 23.61
C ILE A 484 -5.02 -5.58 23.13
N LYS A 485 -6.18 -5.76 23.77
CA LYS A 485 -7.15 -6.79 23.38
C LYS A 485 -7.62 -6.61 21.93
N ALA A 486 -8.08 -5.41 21.55
CA ALA A 486 -8.55 -5.14 20.20
C ALA A 486 -7.48 -5.43 19.12
N LEU A 487 -6.21 -5.12 19.40
CA LEU A 487 -5.10 -5.39 18.49
C LEU A 487 -4.67 -6.87 18.47
N GLN A 488 -4.88 -7.61 19.57
CA GLN A 488 -4.65 -9.06 19.60
C GLN A 488 -5.72 -9.82 18.82
N ASP A 489 -6.98 -9.41 18.96
CA ASP A 489 -8.12 -10.02 18.29
C ASP A 489 -8.14 -9.66 16.79
N GLU A 490 -7.79 -8.42 16.45
CA GLU A 490 -7.75 -7.93 15.07
C GLU A 490 -6.52 -7.04 14.80
N PRO A 491 -5.35 -7.64 14.43
CA PRO A 491 -4.11 -6.89 14.21
C PRO A 491 -4.18 -5.80 13.13
N LEU A 492 -5.10 -5.90 12.17
CA LEU A 492 -5.34 -4.85 11.17
C LEU A 492 -5.97 -3.58 11.76
N GLU A 493 -6.52 -3.63 12.97
CA GLU A 493 -7.22 -2.49 13.57
C GLU A 493 -6.29 -1.29 13.78
N VAL A 494 -5.01 -1.50 14.10
CA VAL A 494 -4.05 -0.39 14.23
C VAL A 494 -3.80 0.33 12.90
N PHE A 495 -3.92 -0.38 11.77
CA PHE A 495 -3.80 0.24 10.44
C PHE A 495 -5.02 1.11 10.14
N ARG A 496 -6.22 0.65 10.51
CA ARG A 496 -7.46 1.41 10.36
C ARG A 496 -7.47 2.62 11.28
N ALA A 497 -7.09 2.45 12.53
CA ALA A 497 -7.01 3.54 13.50
C ALA A 497 -6.03 4.63 13.05
N ALA A 498 -4.83 4.25 12.59
CA ALA A 498 -3.86 5.20 12.05
C ALA A 498 -4.35 5.88 10.75
N ALA A 499 -5.08 5.18 9.88
CA ALA A 499 -5.66 5.78 8.68
C ALA A 499 -6.79 6.77 9.01
N ASP A 500 -7.65 6.45 9.98
CA ASP A 500 -8.71 7.36 10.43
C ASP A 500 -8.13 8.56 11.17
N ALA A 501 -7.06 8.38 11.95
CA ALA A 501 -6.34 9.49 12.60
C ALA A 501 -5.80 10.51 11.58
N GLU A 502 -5.30 10.05 10.43
CA GLU A 502 -4.90 10.96 9.33
C GLU A 502 -6.10 11.72 8.74
N LYS A 503 -7.28 11.10 8.65
CA LYS A 503 -8.50 11.79 8.20
C LYS A 503 -8.95 12.84 9.22
N ILE A 504 -8.87 12.53 10.52
CA ILE A 504 -9.17 13.47 11.60
C ILE A 504 -8.22 14.66 11.50
N HIS A 505 -6.92 14.39 11.40
CA HIS A 505 -5.88 15.39 11.20
C HIS A 505 -6.19 16.31 10.01
N ASP A 506 -6.42 15.74 8.82
CA ASP A 506 -6.66 16.50 7.60
C ASP A 506 -7.95 17.34 7.72
N TYR A 507 -9.00 16.80 8.37
CA TYR A 507 -10.25 17.50 8.63
C TYR A 507 -10.08 18.69 9.59
N VAL A 508 -9.35 18.49 10.69
CA VAL A 508 -9.10 19.52 11.71
C VAL A 508 -8.26 20.66 11.15
N LEU A 509 -7.19 20.36 10.40
CA LEU A 509 -6.33 21.40 9.84
C LEU A 509 -6.93 22.12 8.63
N ALA A 510 -7.96 21.54 7.98
CA ALA A 510 -8.70 22.24 6.94
C ALA A 510 -9.38 23.52 7.44
N PHE A 511 -9.70 23.62 8.74
CA PHE A 511 -10.25 24.85 9.33
C PHE A 511 -9.26 26.01 9.34
N GLU A 512 -7.97 25.71 9.49
CA GLU A 512 -6.91 26.72 9.37
C GLU A 512 -6.72 27.14 7.92
N GLN A 513 -6.62 26.19 6.99
CA GLN A 513 -6.41 26.47 5.56
C GLN A 513 -7.53 27.33 4.96
N LYS A 514 -8.79 27.04 5.33
CA LYS A 514 -9.95 27.80 4.85
C LYS A 514 -9.87 29.26 5.32
N GLN A 515 -9.46 29.51 6.55
CA GLN A 515 -9.34 30.87 7.05
C GLN A 515 -8.20 31.64 6.38
N VAL A 516 -7.03 31.01 6.17
CA VAL A 516 -5.93 31.65 5.44
C VAL A 516 -6.40 32.09 4.05
N GLN A 517 -7.14 31.23 3.35
CA GLN A 517 -7.71 31.57 2.04
C GLN A 517 -8.74 32.71 2.11
N GLU A 518 -9.60 32.73 3.13
CA GLU A 518 -10.58 33.81 3.34
C GLU A 518 -9.90 35.15 3.69
N GLN A 519 -8.83 35.13 4.50
CA GLN A 519 -8.04 36.31 4.84
C GLN A 519 -7.27 36.85 3.63
N ASP A 520 -6.61 35.97 2.85
CA ASP A 520 -5.92 36.36 1.62
C ASP A 520 -6.89 36.99 0.60
N GLN A 521 -8.11 36.45 0.48
CA GLN A 521 -9.16 37.01 -0.37
C GLN A 521 -9.63 38.38 0.13
N GLN A 522 -9.86 38.54 1.43
CA GLN A 522 -10.26 39.82 2.02
C GLN A 522 -9.15 40.88 1.87
N GLN A 523 -7.90 40.49 2.05
CA GLN A 523 -6.76 41.39 1.92
C GLN A 523 -6.54 41.81 0.46
N SER A 524 -6.70 40.89 -0.49
CA SER A 524 -6.70 41.21 -1.92
C SER A 524 -7.84 42.16 -2.28
N GLN A 525 -9.06 41.93 -1.78
CA GLN A 525 -10.21 42.80 -2.02
C GLN A 525 -10.00 44.20 -1.43
N ALA A 526 -9.47 44.30 -0.20
CA ALA A 526 -9.16 45.58 0.42
C ALA A 526 -8.05 46.35 -0.31
N GLN A 527 -7.04 45.65 -0.85
CA GLN A 527 -6.03 46.28 -1.70
C GLN A 527 -6.61 46.77 -3.02
N ASP A 528 -7.45 45.97 -3.69
CA ASP A 528 -8.11 46.37 -4.94
C ASP A 528 -9.04 47.57 -4.74
N GLU A 529 -9.79 47.62 -3.63
CA GLU A 529 -10.63 48.77 -3.25
C GLU A 529 -9.80 50.02 -2.96
N ALA A 530 -8.69 49.89 -2.21
CA ALA A 530 -7.80 51.01 -1.93
C ALA A 530 -7.15 51.58 -3.20
N VAL A 531 -6.73 50.72 -4.14
CA VAL A 531 -6.19 51.14 -5.45
C VAL A 531 -7.26 51.83 -6.29
N ALA A 532 -8.48 51.29 -6.34
CA ALA A 532 -9.59 51.91 -7.06
C ALA A 532 -9.96 53.29 -6.49
N GLN A 533 -9.92 53.44 -5.17
CA GLN A 533 -10.24 54.70 -4.49
C GLN A 533 -9.15 55.75 -4.69
N ALA A 534 -7.87 55.37 -4.69
CA ALA A 534 -6.75 56.26 -5.03
C ALA A 534 -6.83 56.73 -6.49
N LEU A 535 -7.09 55.82 -7.44
CA LEU A 535 -7.30 56.18 -8.85
C LEU A 535 -8.49 57.12 -9.06
N ALA A 536 -9.57 56.95 -8.30
CA ALA A 536 -10.74 57.82 -8.38
C ALA A 536 -10.46 59.25 -7.85
N VAL A 537 -9.64 59.38 -6.81
CA VAL A 537 -9.17 60.68 -6.29
C VAL A 537 -8.29 61.38 -7.33
N ASP A 538 -7.32 60.67 -7.91
CA ASP A 538 -6.44 61.21 -8.95
C ASP A 538 -7.21 61.67 -10.21
N ILE A 539 -8.23 60.90 -10.63
CA ILE A 539 -9.07 61.27 -11.78
C ILE A 539 -9.91 62.52 -11.48
N ALA A 540 -10.46 62.65 -10.28
CA ALA A 540 -11.22 63.85 -9.90
C ALA A 540 -10.32 65.10 -9.86
N GLU A 541 -9.09 64.96 -9.34
CA GLU A 541 -8.12 66.05 -9.26
C GLU A 541 -7.64 66.52 -10.65
N VAL A 542 -7.54 65.60 -11.61
CA VAL A 542 -7.21 65.89 -13.02
C VAL A 542 -8.39 66.51 -13.78
N LEU A 543 -9.63 66.13 -13.48
CA LEU A 543 -10.82 66.64 -14.18
C LEU A 543 -11.25 68.05 -13.73
N ASP A 544 -10.97 68.41 -12.47
CA ASP A 544 -11.36 69.71 -11.90
C ASP A 544 -10.27 70.79 -11.99
N ASN A 545 -9.07 70.47 -12.49
CA ASN A 545 -7.95 71.41 -12.60
C ASN A 545 -7.49 71.61 -14.06
N PRO A 546 -7.82 72.74 -14.72
CA PRO A 546 -7.52 72.98 -16.13
C PRO A 546 -6.03 73.16 -16.47
N ASP A 547 -5.15 73.25 -15.46
CA ASP A 547 -3.69 73.45 -15.63
C ASP A 547 -2.86 72.17 -15.45
N VAL A 548 -3.47 71.00 -15.22
CA VAL A 548 -2.74 69.74 -15.04
C VAL A 548 -2.31 69.18 -16.40
N SER A 549 -1.06 69.45 -16.78
CA SER A 549 -0.36 68.76 -17.86
C SER A 549 0.14 67.38 -17.38
N PHE A 550 -0.08 66.34 -18.19
CA PHE A 550 0.30 64.93 -17.95
C PHE A 550 1.80 64.67 -17.68
N SER A 551 2.64 65.70 -17.63
CA SER A 551 4.09 65.59 -17.41
C SER A 551 4.50 65.17 -15.99
N HIS A 552 3.58 65.08 -15.02
CA HIS A 552 3.92 64.83 -13.60
C HIS A 552 3.97 63.35 -13.18
N TYR A 553 3.55 62.38 -14.01
CA TYR A 553 3.55 60.95 -13.67
C TYR A 553 4.85 60.19 -14.04
N GLN A 554 6.02 60.84 -13.99
CA GLN A 554 7.31 60.17 -14.27
C GLN A 554 7.85 59.31 -13.10
N ALA A 555 7.15 59.23 -11.96
CA ALA A 555 7.61 58.51 -10.78
C ALA A 555 6.99 57.12 -10.57
N PHE A 556 6.15 56.61 -11.48
CA PHE A 556 5.64 55.23 -11.37
C PHE A 556 6.62 54.24 -12.03
N GLN A 557 7.46 53.58 -11.22
CA GLN A 557 8.34 52.50 -11.67
C GLN A 557 7.58 51.15 -11.79
N GLY A 558 6.50 51.14 -12.56
CA GLY A 558 5.78 49.94 -12.97
C GLY A 558 5.61 49.92 -14.49
N ASP A 559 5.51 48.73 -15.09
CA ASP A 559 5.37 48.56 -16.54
C ASP A 559 4.29 49.49 -17.10
N THR A 560 4.68 50.31 -18.09
CA THR A 560 3.83 51.29 -18.78
C THR A 560 2.47 50.71 -19.14
N LEU A 561 1.39 51.47 -18.91
CA LEU A 561 -0.01 51.08 -19.17
C LEU A 561 -0.22 50.50 -20.59
N GLU A 562 0.54 51.01 -21.56
CA GLU A 562 0.55 50.57 -22.96
C GLU A 562 1.01 49.10 -23.13
N ARG A 563 1.90 48.59 -22.26
CA ARG A 563 2.33 47.19 -22.26
C ARG A 563 1.30 46.25 -21.65
N ARG A 564 0.55 46.69 -20.62
CA ARG A 564 -0.54 45.89 -20.03
C ARG A 564 -1.73 45.78 -20.98
N LEU A 565 -2.05 46.83 -21.73
CA LEU A 565 -3.12 46.83 -22.71
C LEU A 565 -2.78 46.03 -23.99
N ALA A 566 -1.49 45.78 -24.24
CA ALA A 566 -1.03 44.98 -25.38
C ALA A 566 -0.98 43.46 -25.12
N GLN A 567 -1.21 42.99 -23.88
CA GLN A 567 -1.27 41.56 -23.59
C GLN A 567 -2.71 41.03 -23.68
N PRO A 568 -2.97 39.96 -24.44
CA PRO A 568 -4.29 39.34 -24.45
C PRO A 568 -4.61 38.71 -23.08
N TRP A 569 -5.76 39.08 -22.52
CA TRP A 569 -6.29 38.56 -21.25
C TRP A 569 -6.34 37.01 -21.28
N PRO A 570 -5.89 36.31 -20.21
CA PRO A 570 -6.04 34.86 -20.16
C PRO A 570 -7.53 34.49 -20.13
N ARG A 571 -8.00 33.80 -21.17
CA ARG A 571 -9.36 33.24 -21.24
C ARG A 571 -9.55 32.23 -20.12
N ASN A 572 -10.22 32.65 -19.06
CA ASN A 572 -10.70 31.78 -18.00
C ASN A 572 -11.82 30.88 -18.57
N ARG A 573 -11.54 29.59 -18.83
CA ARG A 573 -12.59 28.60 -19.14
C ARG A 573 -13.21 28.12 -17.84
N GLY A 574 -14.17 28.88 -17.31
CA GLY A 574 -15.10 28.40 -16.30
C GLY A 574 -16.09 27.41 -16.93
N GLN A 575 -16.12 26.18 -16.41
CA GLN A 575 -17.19 25.21 -16.68
C GLN A 575 -18.48 25.71 -16.00
N HIS A 576 -19.46 26.18 -16.80
CA HIS A 576 -20.81 26.40 -16.32
C HIS A 576 -21.60 25.08 -16.31
N HIS A 577 -21.95 24.61 -15.11
CA HIS A 577 -23.04 23.67 -14.90
C HIS A 577 -24.37 24.27 -15.40
N ARG A 578 -24.99 23.62 -16.38
CA ARG A 578 -26.37 23.92 -16.82
C ARG A 578 -27.36 23.24 -15.87
N HIS A 579 -27.94 23.99 -14.94
CA HIS A 579 -29.26 23.65 -14.38
C HIS A 579 -30.35 24.22 -15.29
N ARG A 580 -31.10 23.33 -15.96
CA ARG A 580 -32.35 23.66 -16.66
C ARG A 580 -33.49 23.59 -15.65
N SER A 581 -34.01 24.73 -15.22
CA SER A 581 -35.36 24.85 -14.65
C SER A 581 -36.30 25.43 -15.70
N ARG A 582 -37.20 24.59 -16.22
CA ARG A 582 -38.32 24.99 -17.08
C ARG A 582 -39.43 25.56 -16.19
N ALA A 583 -39.62 26.88 -16.20
CA ALA A 583 -40.87 27.51 -15.79
C ALA A 583 -41.68 27.81 -17.06
N VAL A 584 -42.78 27.08 -17.24
CA VAL A 584 -43.80 27.37 -18.26
C VAL A 584 -44.84 28.28 -17.63
N LEU A 585 -44.83 29.55 -18.00
CA LEU A 585 -45.92 30.49 -17.73
C LEU A 585 -47.04 30.22 -18.73
N ARG A 586 -48.21 29.85 -18.21
CA ARG A 586 -49.50 29.88 -18.91
C ARG A 586 -49.92 31.33 -19.10
N GLY A 587 -50.18 31.74 -20.34
CA GLY A 587 -50.90 32.96 -20.71
C GLY A 587 -52.03 32.59 -21.67
N ARG A 588 -53.23 33.07 -21.33
CA ARG A 588 -54.54 32.77 -21.92
C ARG A 588 -54.68 33.19 -23.39
N ALA A 589 -55.31 32.33 -24.18
CA ALA A 589 -56.47 32.61 -25.04
C ALA A 589 -57.17 31.28 -25.34
#